data_AF-A0A6P3FWG6-F1
#
_entry.id   AF-A0A6P3FWG6-F1
#
_cell.length_a   1.000
_cell.length_b   1.000
_cell.length_c   1.000
_cell.angle_alpha   90.00
_cell.angle_beta   90.00
_cell.angle_gamma   90.00
#
_symmetry.space_group_name_H-M   'P 1'
#
loop_
_entity.id
_entity.type
_entity.pdbx_description
1 polymer ?
#
loop_
_entity_poly.entity_id
_entity_poly.type
_entity_poly.pdbx_seq_one_letter_code
_entity_poly.pdbx_strand_id
1 'polypeptide(L)'
;MLLDKVKAFAVQLEGAAAGAEPVFSGGQCLAGRVLLELASAVRVGSLRLRALGRAHVHWTESRSTGSSTAYTQSYSERVDFVSHRASLLGSDTGEPTTLPAGRHEFPFSFQLPLTLVTSFEGKHGSVRYSVKATLRRPWLPARRTRTVFTVIESLDINTPELLAPQAGAREKVARSWYCNRGLVSLSAKIDRKGYTPGEAIPIFAEVDNSCTRPVRPRAALVQTQTFMARGTRKQKCLVVASLAGEPVAPGRRTLWQGRALCIPPVGPSILHCRVLRVDYSLKVCVDIPGSSKLLLELPLVIGTIPLHPFGSRSSSVGSQASFLLDWGLGTLPEQPEAPPEYADVVTEEEAAVATIQSSFPLLCDALTSLEGPYFTYLQECRFHPPPLYSEEDPNPTSRPRCMTC
;
A
#
# COMPACT_ATOMS: atom_id res chain seq x y z
N MET A 1 -20.66 -8.87 41.12
CA MET A 1 -20.42 -8.03 39.92
C MET A 1 -21.72 -7.30 39.50
N LEU A 2 -22.30 -6.44 40.35
CA LEU A 2 -23.53 -5.72 39.99
C LEU A 2 -23.21 -4.34 39.35
N LEU A 3 -24.09 -3.89 38.44
CA LEU A 3 -24.29 -2.49 38.03
C LEU A 3 -23.33 -1.78 37.03
N ASP A 4 -22.59 -2.45 36.11
CA ASP A 4 -22.27 -1.71 34.86
C ASP A 4 -23.48 -1.68 33.93
N LYS A 5 -24.28 -0.62 34.08
CA LYS A 5 -25.51 -0.39 33.31
C LYS A 5 -25.27 -0.12 31.81
N VAL A 6 -24.02 -0.01 31.35
CA VAL A 6 -23.67 0.21 29.93
C VAL A 6 -23.22 -1.11 29.31
N LYS A 7 -24.02 -1.64 28.37
CA LYS A 7 -23.65 -2.84 27.59
C LYS A 7 -22.56 -2.47 26.59
N ALA A 8 -22.94 -1.76 25.52
CA ALA A 8 -22.05 -1.35 24.45
C ALA A 8 -21.68 0.15 24.53
N PHE A 9 -20.44 0.49 24.13
CA PHE A 9 -19.99 1.88 23.96
C PHE A 9 -18.90 1.96 22.89
N ALA A 10 -19.23 2.45 21.70
CA ALA A 10 -18.36 2.43 20.52
C ALA A 10 -18.46 3.73 19.70
N VAL A 11 -17.42 4.05 18.93
CA VAL A 11 -17.50 5.04 17.84
C VAL A 11 -17.53 4.30 16.51
N GLN A 12 -18.61 4.45 15.75
CA GLN A 12 -18.65 4.04 14.35
C GLN A 12 -18.33 5.24 13.47
N LEU A 13 -17.52 5.02 12.42
CA LEU A 13 -17.21 5.99 11.39
C LEU A 13 -17.96 5.61 10.12
N GLU A 14 -18.41 6.60 9.36
CA GLU A 14 -18.93 6.37 8.02
C GLU A 14 -17.78 6.03 7.06
N GLY A 15 -18.06 5.28 6.00
CA GLY A 15 -17.03 4.70 5.11
C GLY A 15 -16.30 3.48 5.66
N ALA A 16 -16.54 3.07 6.92
CA ALA A 16 -16.02 1.81 7.47
C ALA A 16 -16.80 0.61 6.90
N ALA A 17 -16.40 0.13 5.71
CA ALA A 17 -16.90 -1.11 5.13
C ALA A 17 -16.60 -2.31 6.04
N ALA A 18 -17.42 -3.36 5.95
CA ALA A 18 -17.37 -4.48 6.89
C ALA A 18 -16.02 -5.24 6.85
N GLY A 19 -15.12 -4.90 7.78
CA GLY A 19 -13.79 -5.49 7.91
C GLY A 19 -12.60 -4.57 7.54
N ALA A 20 -12.86 -3.39 6.96
CA ALA A 20 -11.81 -2.44 6.57
C ALA A 20 -11.72 -1.23 7.53
N GLU A 21 -10.50 -0.78 7.85
CA GLU A 21 -10.33 0.53 8.47
C GLU A 21 -10.65 1.65 7.47
N PRO A 22 -11.41 2.70 7.85
CA PRO A 22 -11.75 3.77 6.95
C PRO A 22 -10.52 4.65 6.65
N VAL A 23 -10.36 4.96 5.36
CA VAL A 23 -9.26 5.76 4.82
C VAL A 23 -9.80 7.13 4.41
N PHE A 24 -9.11 8.19 4.83
CA PHE A 24 -9.45 9.58 4.52
C PHE A 24 -8.26 10.35 3.93
N SER A 25 -8.53 11.50 3.34
CA SER A 25 -7.54 12.49 2.89
C SER A 25 -7.87 13.89 3.42
N GLY A 26 -6.93 14.83 3.27
CA GLY A 26 -7.12 16.22 3.70
C GLY A 26 -8.35 16.87 3.06
N GLY A 27 -9.03 17.74 3.81
CA GLY A 27 -10.23 18.47 3.36
C GLY A 27 -11.54 17.67 3.36
N GLN A 28 -11.50 16.34 3.49
CA GLN A 28 -12.72 15.51 3.53
C GLN A 28 -13.52 15.72 4.83
N CYS A 29 -14.84 15.51 4.76
CA CYS A 29 -15.69 15.46 5.95
C CYS A 29 -15.57 14.09 6.62
N LEU A 30 -15.21 14.05 7.90
CA LEU A 30 -15.22 12.84 8.71
C LEU A 30 -16.52 12.83 9.52
N ALA A 31 -17.41 11.90 9.16
CA ALA A 31 -18.71 11.70 9.79
C ALA A 31 -18.79 10.34 10.49
N GLY A 32 -19.77 10.19 11.39
CA GLY A 32 -20.01 8.97 12.14
C GLY A 32 -20.97 9.15 13.29
N ARG A 33 -21.04 8.13 14.16
CA ARG A 33 -21.93 8.10 15.33
C ARG A 33 -21.28 7.42 16.53
N VAL A 34 -21.56 7.93 17.73
CA VAL A 34 -21.24 7.24 18.98
C VAL A 34 -22.44 6.40 19.38
N LEU A 35 -22.25 5.09 19.48
CA LEU A 35 -23.26 4.16 19.98
C LEU A 35 -23.10 3.96 21.49
N LEU A 36 -24.21 4.03 22.21
CA LEU A 36 -24.29 3.77 23.64
C LEU A 36 -25.53 2.89 23.93
N GLU A 37 -25.32 1.65 24.39
CA GLU A 37 -26.42 0.76 24.77
C GLU A 37 -26.51 0.61 26.29
N LEU A 38 -27.70 0.84 26.85
CA LEU A 38 -27.97 0.89 28.28
C LEU A 38 -28.92 -0.26 28.70
N ALA A 39 -28.52 -1.04 29.70
CA ALA A 39 -29.34 -2.11 30.27
C ALA A 39 -30.46 -1.61 31.20
N SER A 40 -30.36 -0.37 31.67
CA SER A 40 -31.36 0.32 32.51
C SER A 40 -31.11 1.82 32.45
N ALA A 41 -31.99 2.64 33.01
CA ALA A 41 -31.81 4.10 33.02
C ALA A 41 -30.52 4.53 33.76
N VAL A 42 -29.81 5.51 33.18
CA VAL A 42 -28.50 6.02 33.64
C VAL A 42 -28.46 7.54 33.59
N ARG A 43 -28.03 8.19 34.68
CA ARG A 43 -27.63 9.61 34.68
C ARG A 43 -26.26 9.77 34.00
N VAL A 44 -26.18 10.64 33.00
CA VAL A 44 -25.00 10.98 32.22
C VAL A 44 -24.67 12.46 32.43
N GLY A 45 -23.47 12.75 32.93
CA GLY A 45 -23.02 14.13 33.15
C GLY A 45 -22.37 14.78 31.92
N SER A 46 -21.80 13.99 31.00
CA SER A 46 -21.57 14.41 29.61
C SER A 46 -21.05 13.27 28.74
N LEU A 47 -21.35 13.33 27.45
CA LEU A 47 -20.70 12.55 26.41
C LEU A 47 -19.88 13.51 25.55
N ARG A 48 -18.56 13.38 25.57
CA ARG A 48 -17.65 14.29 24.84
C ARG A 48 -16.83 13.53 23.80
N LEU A 49 -16.82 14.06 22.58
CA LEU A 49 -16.02 13.57 21.46
C LEU A 49 -14.71 14.36 21.37
N ARG A 50 -13.62 13.69 21.00
CA ARG A 50 -12.37 14.34 20.62
C ARG A 50 -11.71 13.58 19.48
N ALA A 51 -11.52 14.25 18.35
CA ALA A 51 -10.65 13.75 17.29
C ALA A 51 -9.20 14.17 17.57
N LEU A 52 -8.26 13.28 17.25
CA LEU A 52 -6.82 13.48 17.42
C LEU A 52 -6.07 12.89 16.24
N GLY A 53 -5.34 13.74 15.53
CA GLY A 53 -4.36 13.39 14.51
C GLY A 53 -3.00 13.92 14.94
N ARG A 54 -1.98 13.06 15.02
CA ARG A 54 -0.71 13.38 15.70
C ARG A 54 0.48 12.62 15.12
N ALA A 55 1.56 13.34 14.86
CA ALA A 55 2.90 12.78 14.82
C ALA A 55 3.52 12.77 16.23
N HIS A 56 4.06 11.63 16.66
CA HIS A 56 4.86 11.51 17.88
C HIS A 56 6.09 10.67 17.60
N VAL A 57 7.27 11.19 17.96
CA VAL A 57 8.53 10.46 17.88
C VAL A 57 9.14 10.33 19.27
N HIS A 58 9.76 9.17 19.54
CA HIS A 58 10.46 8.88 20.78
C HIS A 58 11.58 7.87 20.56
N TRP A 59 12.75 8.14 21.16
CA TRP A 59 13.81 7.16 21.34
C TRP A 59 14.67 7.48 22.55
N THR A 60 15.41 6.47 23.00
CA THR A 60 16.44 6.60 24.04
C THR A 60 17.83 6.31 23.47
N GLU A 61 18.84 6.91 24.09
CA GLU A 61 20.27 6.65 23.82
C GLU A 61 21.04 6.62 25.14
N SER A 62 21.75 5.52 25.39
CA SER A 62 22.67 5.39 26.52
C SER A 62 23.96 6.13 26.22
N ARG A 63 24.33 7.11 27.06
CA ARG A 63 25.60 7.83 27.00
C ARG A 63 26.46 7.47 28.21
N SER A 64 27.57 6.79 27.97
CA SER A 64 28.64 6.59 28.93
C SER A 64 29.60 7.79 28.91
N THR A 65 29.82 8.43 30.06
CA THR A 65 30.81 9.51 30.18
C THR A 65 31.90 9.09 31.17
N GLY A 66 33.08 8.74 30.67
CA GLY A 66 34.10 8.05 31.46
C GLY A 66 33.71 6.62 31.82
N SER A 67 34.36 6.04 32.84
CA SER A 67 34.27 4.62 33.20
C SER A 67 33.15 4.24 34.19
N SER A 68 32.37 5.21 34.69
CA SER A 68 31.49 4.97 35.86
C SER A 68 30.01 5.31 35.64
N THR A 69 29.66 6.34 34.85
CA THR A 69 28.26 6.76 34.68
C THR A 69 27.76 6.61 33.24
N ALA A 70 26.85 5.64 33.05
CA ALA A 70 26.01 5.53 31.87
C ALA A 70 24.61 6.08 32.18
N TYR A 71 24.22 7.19 31.55
CA TYR A 71 22.88 7.75 31.67
C TYR A 71 22.09 7.55 30.38
N THR A 72 20.78 7.35 30.49
CA THR A 72 19.89 7.18 29.33
C THR A 72 19.24 8.51 28.98
N GLN A 73 19.65 9.12 27.86
CA GLN A 73 19.03 10.33 27.35
C GLN A 73 17.77 9.98 26.56
N SER A 74 16.63 10.55 26.95
CA SER A 74 15.35 10.40 26.25
C SER A 74 15.09 11.60 25.33
N TYR A 75 14.80 11.29 24.07
CA TYR A 75 14.40 12.25 23.05
C TYR A 75 12.94 11.98 22.69
N SER A 76 12.08 12.99 22.82
CA SER A 76 10.68 12.91 22.41
C SER A 76 10.25 14.25 21.82
N GLU A 77 9.47 14.19 20.74
CA GLU A 77 8.89 15.36 20.08
C GLU A 77 7.50 15.03 19.52
N ARG A 78 6.62 16.03 19.42
CA ARG A 78 5.21 15.79 19.05
C ARG A 78 4.60 16.97 18.31
N VAL A 79 3.82 16.67 17.27
CA VAL A 79 2.97 17.62 16.54
C VAL A 79 1.54 17.06 16.50
N ASP A 80 0.55 17.84 16.93
CA ASP A 80 -0.87 17.53 16.73
C ASP A 80 -1.33 18.26 15.45
N PHE A 81 -1.82 17.54 14.45
CA PHE A 81 -2.40 18.09 13.20
C PHE A 81 -3.91 18.31 13.31
N VAL A 82 -4.60 17.46 14.09
CA VAL A 82 -6.05 17.54 14.32
C VAL A 82 -6.30 17.48 15.82
N SER A 83 -7.07 18.43 16.36
CA SER A 83 -7.56 18.40 17.75
C SER A 83 -8.99 18.97 17.87
N HIS A 84 -9.90 18.50 17.02
CA HIS A 84 -11.33 18.82 17.12
C HIS A 84 -11.94 18.24 18.42
N ARG A 85 -12.91 18.95 19.01
CA ARG A 85 -13.66 18.55 20.22
C ARG A 85 -15.13 18.91 20.04
N ALA A 86 -16.03 18.01 20.40
CA ALA A 86 -17.47 18.26 20.44
C ALA A 86 -18.07 17.74 21.76
N SER A 87 -19.15 18.38 22.22
CA SER A 87 -20.01 17.83 23.27
C SER A 87 -21.23 17.23 22.57
N LEU A 88 -21.50 15.94 22.78
CA LEU A 88 -22.65 15.24 22.21
C LEU A 88 -23.80 15.10 23.21
N LEU A 89 -23.48 15.12 24.51
CA LEU A 89 -24.44 15.29 25.60
C LEU A 89 -23.79 16.04 26.78
N GLY A 90 -24.65 16.70 27.57
CA GLY A 90 -24.32 17.43 28.79
C GLY A 90 -24.79 18.86 28.68
N SER A 91 -25.59 19.31 29.66
CA SER A 91 -26.08 20.69 29.72
C SER A 91 -24.94 21.67 30.04
N ASP A 92 -25.02 22.89 29.49
CA ASP A 92 -24.15 24.00 29.91
C ASP A 92 -24.41 24.40 31.37
N THR A 93 -25.59 24.11 31.91
CA THR A 93 -25.90 24.25 33.36
C THR A 93 -25.25 23.16 34.23
N GLY A 94 -24.58 22.16 33.65
CA GLY A 94 -23.91 21.07 34.37
C GLY A 94 -24.81 19.93 34.87
N GLU A 95 -26.14 20.08 34.81
CA GLU A 95 -27.08 19.04 35.25
C GLU A 95 -26.99 17.73 34.42
N PRO A 96 -26.90 16.54 35.05
CA PRO A 96 -26.71 15.29 34.35
C PRO A 96 -28.04 14.70 33.84
N THR A 97 -28.19 14.67 32.51
CA THR A 97 -29.31 14.08 31.78
C THR A 97 -29.51 12.60 32.11
N THR A 98 -30.75 12.17 32.37
CA THR A 98 -31.08 10.75 32.51
C THR A 98 -31.42 10.16 31.13
N LEU A 99 -30.65 9.18 30.68
CA LEU A 99 -30.98 8.38 29.48
C LEU A 99 -31.76 7.12 29.90
N PRO A 100 -32.85 6.74 29.20
CA PRO A 100 -33.57 5.49 29.43
C PRO A 100 -32.76 4.25 28.99
N ALA A 101 -33.28 3.06 29.29
CA ALA A 101 -32.74 1.81 28.75
C ALA A 101 -32.85 1.76 27.22
N GLY A 102 -32.02 0.95 26.56
CA GLY A 102 -32.01 0.78 25.10
C GLY A 102 -30.77 1.35 24.42
N ARG A 103 -30.84 1.50 23.09
CA ARG A 103 -29.76 1.96 22.22
C ARG A 103 -29.90 3.44 21.92
N HIS A 104 -28.82 4.19 22.16
CA HIS A 104 -28.71 5.62 21.91
C HIS A 104 -27.62 5.88 20.88
N GLU A 105 -27.89 6.77 19.93
CA GLU A 105 -26.94 7.13 18.87
C GLU A 105 -26.72 8.63 18.86
N PHE A 106 -25.46 9.04 18.82
CA PHE A 106 -25.06 10.45 18.81
C PHE A 106 -24.22 10.73 17.56
N PRO A 107 -24.82 11.27 16.49
CA PRO A 107 -24.10 11.57 15.26
C PRO A 107 -23.09 12.70 15.47
N PHE A 108 -22.06 12.72 14.64
CA PHE A 108 -21.09 13.80 14.57
C PHE A 108 -20.50 13.91 13.16
N SER A 109 -20.12 15.11 12.78
CA SER A 109 -19.34 15.38 11.58
C SER A 109 -18.40 16.56 11.82
N PHE A 110 -17.21 16.51 11.21
CA PHE A 110 -16.29 17.65 11.15
C PHE A 110 -15.38 17.51 9.93
N GLN A 111 -14.99 18.64 9.35
CA GLN A 111 -14.04 18.64 8.24
C GLN A 111 -12.61 18.40 8.73
N LEU A 112 -11.87 17.55 8.02
CA LEU A 112 -10.44 17.38 8.19
C LEU A 112 -9.70 18.59 7.57
N PRO A 113 -8.63 19.11 8.20
CA PRO A 113 -7.74 20.08 7.56
C PRO A 113 -7.23 19.58 6.20
N LEU A 114 -6.87 20.49 5.29
CA LEU A 114 -6.22 20.08 4.03
C LEU A 114 -4.78 19.59 4.28
N THR A 115 -4.06 20.25 5.19
CA THR A 115 -2.65 19.98 5.52
C THR A 115 -2.50 18.84 6.54
N LEU A 116 -2.86 17.62 6.13
CA LEU A 116 -2.61 16.40 6.90
C LEU A 116 -1.43 15.60 6.35
N VAL A 117 -0.82 14.82 7.23
CA VAL A 117 0.34 13.98 6.94
C VAL A 117 -0.09 12.52 6.89
N THR A 118 0.45 11.74 5.95
CA THR A 118 0.14 10.30 5.84
C THR A 118 0.38 9.55 7.15
N SER A 119 -0.54 8.64 7.48
CA SER A 119 -0.47 7.78 8.67
C SER A 119 0.68 6.79 8.54
N PHE A 120 1.41 6.58 9.63
CA PHE A 120 2.71 5.90 9.57
C PHE A 120 3.07 5.23 10.89
N GLU A 121 3.72 4.08 10.81
CA GLU A 121 4.28 3.34 11.95
C GLU A 121 5.76 3.01 11.70
N GLY A 122 6.63 3.43 12.62
CA GLY A 122 8.07 3.22 12.54
C GLY A 122 8.73 3.05 13.90
N LYS A 123 9.97 2.53 13.91
CA LYS A 123 10.67 2.08 15.13
C LYS A 123 10.80 3.17 16.21
N HIS A 124 10.87 4.44 15.82
CA HIS A 124 11.10 5.57 16.71
C HIS A 124 10.02 6.66 16.60
N GLY A 125 8.86 6.34 16.01
CA GLY A 125 7.78 7.30 15.86
C GLY A 125 6.64 6.85 14.96
N SER A 126 5.49 7.50 15.13
CA SER A 126 4.24 7.18 14.45
C SER A 126 3.45 8.45 14.10
N VAL A 127 2.61 8.37 13.06
CA VAL A 127 1.57 9.34 12.72
C VAL A 127 0.23 8.62 12.83
N ARG A 128 -0.56 8.98 13.85
CA ARG A 128 -1.79 8.26 14.21
C ARG A 128 -2.99 9.20 14.25
N TYR A 129 -4.08 8.77 13.62
CA TYR A 129 -5.38 9.44 13.65
C TYR A 129 -6.42 8.60 14.39
N SER A 130 -7.36 9.26 15.08
CA SER A 130 -8.42 8.58 15.84
C SER A 130 -9.51 9.51 16.35
N VAL A 131 -10.71 8.98 16.51
CA VAL A 131 -11.82 9.62 17.23
C VAL A 131 -12.01 8.91 18.58
N LYS A 132 -12.13 9.69 19.66
CA LYS A 132 -12.31 9.19 21.03
C LYS A 132 -13.59 9.76 21.64
N ALA A 133 -14.52 8.89 22.02
CA ALA A 133 -15.66 9.25 22.85
C ALA A 133 -15.36 9.01 24.34
N THR A 134 -15.82 9.91 25.19
CA THR A 134 -15.65 9.85 26.66
C THR A 134 -16.99 10.11 27.33
N LEU A 135 -17.54 9.08 27.97
CA LEU A 135 -18.78 9.12 28.73
C LEU A 135 -18.45 9.37 30.22
N ARG A 136 -18.98 10.47 30.77
CA ARG A 136 -18.95 10.77 32.21
C ARG A 136 -20.30 10.47 32.82
N ARG A 137 -20.33 9.64 33.86
CA ARG A 137 -21.48 9.37 34.73
C ARG A 137 -21.19 9.97 36.11
N PRO A 138 -22.18 10.50 36.86
CA PRO A 138 -21.96 10.92 38.25
C PRO A 138 -21.39 9.77 39.09
N TRP A 139 -20.50 10.09 40.03
CA TRP A 139 -19.89 9.16 41.00
C TRP A 139 -19.10 7.98 40.40
N LEU A 140 -18.83 7.97 39.09
CA LEU A 140 -18.20 6.85 38.39
C LEU A 140 -17.06 7.31 37.48
N PRO A 141 -16.02 6.47 37.28
CA PRO A 141 -14.92 6.78 36.36
C PRO A 141 -15.42 6.91 34.92
N ALA A 142 -14.81 7.81 34.16
CA ALA A 142 -15.23 8.13 32.80
C ALA A 142 -14.89 6.98 31.83
N ARG A 143 -15.92 6.25 31.37
CA ARG A 143 -15.79 5.18 30.35
C ARG A 143 -15.37 5.82 29.02
N ARG A 144 -14.43 5.18 28.31
CA ARG A 144 -13.77 5.73 27.12
C ARG A 144 -13.76 4.67 26.04
N THR A 145 -13.99 5.09 24.80
CA THR A 145 -13.84 4.26 23.61
C THR A 145 -13.13 5.06 22.52
N ARG A 146 -12.38 4.39 21.64
CA ARG A 146 -11.52 5.03 20.63
C ARG A 146 -11.49 4.17 19.38
N THR A 147 -11.81 4.79 18.26
CA THR A 147 -11.68 4.19 16.92
C THR A 147 -10.54 4.90 16.19
N VAL A 148 -9.66 4.14 15.56
CA VAL A 148 -8.61 4.67 14.69
C VAL A 148 -9.14 4.83 13.27
N PHE A 149 -8.46 5.64 12.46
CA PHE A 149 -8.70 5.74 11.03
C PHE A 149 -7.38 6.06 10.34
N THR A 150 -7.26 5.67 9.08
CA THR A 150 -6.07 5.95 8.28
C THR A 150 -6.27 7.25 7.51
N VAL A 151 -5.22 8.07 7.44
CA VAL A 151 -5.15 9.27 6.59
C VAL A 151 -4.01 9.11 5.58
N ILE A 152 -4.28 9.45 4.32
CA ILE A 152 -3.29 9.50 3.25
C ILE A 152 -3.22 10.93 2.69
N GLU A 153 -2.02 11.52 2.74
CA GLU A 153 -1.68 12.81 2.12
C GLU A 153 -1.65 12.62 0.59
N SER A 154 -2.46 13.42 -0.13
CA SER A 154 -2.54 13.37 -1.59
C SER A 154 -1.29 14.00 -2.20
N LEU A 155 -0.34 13.18 -2.64
CA LEU A 155 0.95 13.63 -3.18
C LEU A 155 1.00 13.41 -4.69
N ASP A 156 1.00 14.52 -5.43
CA ASP A 156 0.99 14.55 -6.90
C ASP A 156 2.40 14.52 -7.50
N ILE A 157 2.67 13.50 -8.34
CA ILE A 157 3.94 13.35 -9.05
C ILE A 157 4.00 14.11 -10.39
N ASN A 158 2.87 14.68 -10.84
CA ASN A 158 2.77 15.41 -12.12
C ASN A 158 3.35 16.84 -12.05
N THR A 159 3.94 17.22 -10.90
CA THR A 159 4.62 18.52 -10.73
C THR A 159 5.96 18.55 -11.48
N PRO A 160 6.38 19.70 -12.06
CA PRO A 160 7.56 19.76 -12.94
C PRO A 160 8.87 19.36 -12.23
N GLU A 161 9.00 19.62 -10.92
CA GLU A 161 10.12 19.15 -10.11
C GLU A 161 10.19 17.64 -9.91
N LEU A 162 9.08 16.93 -10.08
CA LEU A 162 8.97 15.48 -9.94
C LEU A 162 8.98 14.76 -11.29
N LEU A 163 8.59 15.44 -12.37
CA LEU A 163 8.75 14.98 -13.75
C LEU A 163 10.18 15.15 -14.30
N ALA A 164 11.00 16.03 -13.69
CA ALA A 164 12.36 16.27 -14.15
C ALA A 164 13.24 14.99 -14.09
N PRO A 165 13.98 14.66 -15.17
CA PRO A 165 14.89 13.51 -15.18
C PRO A 165 16.07 13.73 -14.26
N GLN A 166 16.57 12.65 -13.67
CA GLN A 166 17.75 12.68 -12.82
C GLN A 166 18.89 11.88 -13.42
N ALA A 167 20.10 12.42 -13.34
CA ALA A 167 21.32 11.70 -13.68
C ALA A 167 22.43 12.05 -12.68
N GLY A 168 23.40 11.17 -12.56
CA GLY A 168 24.63 11.44 -11.84
C GLY A 168 25.77 10.52 -12.27
N ALA A 169 26.99 10.95 -12.00
CA ALA A 169 28.19 10.16 -12.21
C ALA A 169 29.07 10.19 -10.96
N ARG A 170 29.73 9.07 -10.66
CA ARG A 170 30.75 8.92 -9.63
C ARG A 170 31.82 7.96 -10.11
N GLU A 171 33.05 8.21 -9.70
CA GLU A 171 34.19 7.32 -9.93
C GLU A 171 34.98 7.14 -8.64
N LYS A 172 35.76 6.07 -8.57
CA LYS A 172 36.61 5.77 -7.42
C LYS A 172 37.79 4.88 -7.82
N VAL A 173 38.99 5.25 -7.38
CA VAL A 173 40.14 4.34 -7.39
C VAL A 173 39.93 3.23 -6.35
N ALA A 174 39.84 1.99 -6.82
CA ALA A 174 39.69 0.80 -5.99
C ALA A 174 41.00 0.54 -5.21
N ARG A 175 41.07 0.97 -3.94
CA ARG A 175 42.21 0.69 -3.05
C ARG A 175 41.93 -0.49 -2.12
N SER A 176 42.95 -1.31 -1.87
CA SER A 176 42.88 -2.57 -1.14
C SER A 176 44.23 -2.83 -0.46
N TRP A 177 44.28 -2.70 0.86
CA TRP A 177 45.53 -2.48 1.61
C TRP A 177 46.36 -1.37 0.94
N TYR A 178 47.62 -1.64 0.61
CA TYR A 178 48.57 -0.68 0.01
C TYR A 178 48.50 -0.61 -1.53
N CYS A 179 47.68 -1.45 -2.18
CA CYS A 179 47.62 -1.55 -3.63
C CYS A 179 46.46 -0.74 -4.24
N ASN A 180 46.76 0.09 -5.24
CA ASN A 180 45.78 0.57 -6.20
C ASN A 180 45.38 -0.59 -7.13
N ARG A 181 44.10 -0.97 -7.17
CA ARG A 181 43.58 -2.03 -8.05
C ARG A 181 43.07 -1.51 -9.40
N GLY A 182 43.01 -0.20 -9.60
CA GLY A 182 42.50 0.46 -10.81
C GLY A 182 41.33 1.40 -10.53
N LEU A 183 40.72 1.95 -11.58
CA LEU A 183 39.57 2.86 -11.51
C LEU A 183 38.26 2.07 -11.70
N VAL A 184 37.19 2.49 -11.04
CA VAL A 184 35.83 2.06 -11.34
C VAL A 184 34.96 3.30 -11.48
N SER A 185 34.20 3.41 -12.57
CA SER A 185 33.22 4.49 -12.77
C SER A 185 31.79 3.94 -12.77
N LEU A 186 30.84 4.82 -12.44
CA LEU A 186 29.41 4.56 -12.43
C LEU A 186 28.69 5.84 -12.85
N SER A 187 27.98 5.79 -13.97
CA SER A 187 26.91 6.75 -14.28
C SER A 187 25.55 6.07 -14.14
N ALA A 188 24.54 6.81 -13.70
CA ALA A 188 23.15 6.35 -13.75
C ALA A 188 22.20 7.51 -14.03
N LYS A 189 21.11 7.20 -14.74
CA LYS A 189 20.01 8.09 -15.11
C LYS A 189 18.67 7.37 -14.93
N ILE A 190 17.65 8.14 -14.56
CA ILE A 190 16.23 7.76 -14.55
C ILE A 190 15.41 8.82 -15.28
N ASP A 191 14.21 8.44 -15.73
CA ASP A 191 13.30 9.28 -16.51
C ASP A 191 12.70 10.45 -15.72
N ARG A 192 12.44 10.25 -14.42
CA ARG A 192 11.81 11.25 -13.53
C ARG A 192 12.20 11.05 -12.06
N LYS A 193 11.61 11.82 -11.16
CA LYS A 193 11.84 11.78 -9.69
C LYS A 193 10.63 11.25 -8.91
N GLY A 194 9.41 11.46 -9.42
CA GLY A 194 8.16 10.98 -8.83
C GLY A 194 7.63 9.71 -9.51
N TYR A 195 7.25 8.72 -8.70
CA TYR A 195 6.62 7.45 -9.10
C TYR A 195 5.50 7.06 -8.12
N THR A 196 4.63 6.12 -8.48
CA THR A 196 3.67 5.50 -7.54
C THR A 196 3.98 4.01 -7.25
N PRO A 197 3.47 3.42 -6.15
CA PRO A 197 3.62 1.99 -5.89
C PRO A 197 3.00 1.13 -7.00
N GLY A 198 3.69 0.08 -7.41
CA GLY A 198 3.32 -0.75 -8.57
C GLY A 198 4.02 -0.35 -9.87
N GLU A 199 4.49 0.90 -10.03
CA GLU A 199 5.28 1.31 -11.19
C GLU A 199 6.67 0.64 -11.20
N ALA A 200 7.29 0.57 -12.39
CA ALA A 200 8.68 0.13 -12.55
C ALA A 200 9.58 1.32 -12.92
N ILE A 201 10.71 1.47 -12.20
CA ILE A 201 11.70 2.50 -12.46
C ILE A 201 12.65 2.00 -13.58
N PRO A 202 12.74 2.68 -14.74
CA PRO A 202 13.66 2.30 -15.82
C PRO A 202 15.07 2.84 -15.55
N ILE A 203 15.97 1.97 -15.08
CA ILE A 203 17.33 2.38 -14.71
C ILE A 203 18.25 2.32 -15.94
N PHE A 204 18.75 3.48 -16.36
CA PHE A 204 19.82 3.60 -17.34
C PHE A 204 21.15 3.75 -16.59
N ALA A 205 22.16 2.95 -16.89
CA ALA A 205 23.46 3.04 -16.20
C ALA A 205 24.63 2.54 -17.06
N GLU A 206 25.80 3.16 -16.90
CA GLU A 206 27.08 2.66 -17.41
C GLU A 206 28.03 2.43 -16.24
N VAL A 207 28.72 1.28 -16.24
CA VAL A 207 29.78 0.97 -15.28
C VAL A 207 31.01 0.53 -16.05
N ASP A 208 32.09 1.30 -15.94
CA ASP A 208 33.41 0.91 -16.44
C ASP A 208 34.22 0.26 -15.31
N ASN A 209 34.71 -0.95 -15.56
CA ASN A 209 35.60 -1.67 -14.65
C ASN A 209 37.05 -1.67 -15.15
N SER A 210 37.67 -0.50 -15.16
CA SER A 210 39.13 -0.33 -15.30
C SER A 210 39.92 -0.78 -14.06
N CYS A 211 39.49 -1.87 -13.40
CA CYS A 211 40.12 -2.45 -12.22
C CYS A 211 40.44 -3.96 -12.38
N THR A 212 41.47 -4.40 -11.68
CA THR A 212 42.09 -5.75 -11.74
C THR A 212 41.23 -6.91 -11.21
N ARG A 213 39.98 -6.66 -10.81
CA ARG A 213 39.05 -7.68 -10.29
C ARG A 213 37.66 -7.51 -10.88
N PRO A 214 36.87 -8.59 -11.05
CA PRO A 214 35.48 -8.46 -11.46
C PRO A 214 34.69 -7.70 -10.39
N VAL A 215 33.81 -6.79 -10.82
CA VAL A 215 32.95 -5.99 -9.93
C VAL A 215 31.48 -6.28 -10.23
N ARG A 216 30.59 -6.16 -9.24
CA ARG A 216 29.15 -6.45 -9.44
C ARG A 216 28.27 -5.21 -9.21
N PRO A 217 27.58 -4.69 -10.24
CA PRO A 217 26.64 -3.60 -10.09
C PRO A 217 25.32 -4.09 -9.45
N ARG A 218 24.70 -3.24 -8.63
CA ARG A 218 23.39 -3.44 -8.02
C ARG A 218 22.62 -2.12 -7.98
N ALA A 219 21.29 -2.19 -7.96
CA ALA A 219 20.45 -1.06 -7.62
C ALA A 219 19.45 -1.45 -6.53
N ALA A 220 19.15 -0.52 -5.63
CA ALA A 220 18.19 -0.71 -4.55
C ALA A 220 17.32 0.53 -4.37
N LEU A 221 16.01 0.34 -4.28
CA LEU A 221 15.08 1.33 -3.75
C LEU A 221 15.22 1.31 -2.22
N VAL A 222 15.58 2.43 -1.62
CA VAL A 222 15.82 2.55 -0.18
C VAL A 222 14.88 3.59 0.42
N GLN A 223 14.06 3.18 1.38
CA GLN A 223 13.30 4.09 2.23
C GLN A 223 14.20 4.59 3.37
N THR A 224 14.24 5.90 3.61
CA THR A 224 14.96 6.52 4.71
C THR A 224 13.97 7.18 5.67
N GLN A 225 13.75 6.53 6.82
CA GLN A 225 12.90 7.05 7.89
C GLN A 225 13.74 7.95 8.79
N THR A 226 13.43 9.25 8.85
CA THR A 226 14.13 10.24 9.67
C THR A 226 13.23 10.75 10.79
N PHE A 227 13.63 10.53 12.04
CA PHE A 227 12.94 10.96 13.26
C PHE A 227 13.70 12.13 13.87
N MET A 228 13.01 13.19 14.28
CA MET A 228 13.61 14.49 14.66
C MET A 228 13.02 14.99 15.98
N ALA A 229 13.88 15.24 16.97
CA ALA A 229 13.48 15.65 18.32
C ALA A 229 14.57 16.45 19.03
N ARG A 230 14.22 17.57 19.67
CA ARG A 230 15.15 18.40 20.47
C ARG A 230 16.46 18.74 19.74
N GLY A 231 16.38 19.08 18.44
CA GLY A 231 17.54 19.37 17.59
C GLY A 231 18.37 18.16 17.13
N THR A 232 18.09 16.96 17.64
CA THR A 232 18.75 15.70 17.22
C THR A 232 17.92 14.96 16.18
N ARG A 233 18.58 14.16 15.33
CA ARG A 233 17.93 13.28 14.36
C ARG A 233 18.40 11.84 14.51
N LYS A 234 17.49 10.88 14.33
CA LYS A 234 17.76 9.45 14.25
C LYS A 234 17.23 8.92 12.93
N GLN A 235 18.02 8.11 12.23
CA GLN A 235 17.64 7.59 10.91
C GLN A 235 17.59 6.07 10.90
N LYS A 236 16.63 5.51 10.15
CA LYS A 236 16.54 4.07 9.84
C LYS A 236 16.35 3.93 8.34
N CYS A 237 17.32 3.30 7.68
CA CYS A 237 17.22 2.94 6.27
C CYS A 237 16.63 1.53 6.11
N LEU A 238 15.82 1.31 5.09
CA LEU A 238 15.25 0.02 4.72
C LEU A 238 15.40 -0.18 3.21
N VAL A 239 15.95 -1.31 2.79
CA VAL A 239 15.89 -1.73 1.39
C VAL A 239 14.47 -2.24 1.12
N VAL A 240 13.80 -1.63 0.15
CA VAL A 240 12.39 -1.92 -0.21
C VAL A 240 12.34 -2.89 -1.39
N ALA A 241 13.16 -2.64 -2.40
CA ALA A 241 13.36 -3.51 -3.55
C ALA A 241 14.82 -3.43 -4.00
N SER A 242 15.34 -4.47 -4.64
CA SER A 242 16.69 -4.46 -5.18
C SER A 242 16.88 -5.42 -6.34
N LEU A 243 17.76 -5.06 -7.27
CA LEU A 243 18.24 -5.91 -8.35
C LEU A 243 19.77 -5.95 -8.37
N ALA A 244 20.32 -7.03 -8.91
CA ALA A 244 21.75 -7.21 -9.16
C ALA A 244 22.00 -7.44 -10.65
N GLY A 245 23.11 -6.91 -11.15
CA GLY A 245 23.63 -7.23 -12.48
C GLY A 245 24.73 -8.29 -12.44
N GLU A 246 25.14 -8.71 -13.63
CA GLU A 246 26.22 -9.68 -13.80
C GLU A 246 27.59 -9.08 -13.48
N PRO A 247 28.58 -9.92 -13.10
CA PRO A 247 29.95 -9.47 -12.87
C PRO A 247 30.54 -8.82 -14.13
N VAL A 248 30.98 -7.58 -14.00
CA VAL A 248 31.76 -6.89 -15.04
C VAL A 248 33.21 -7.32 -14.90
N ALA A 249 33.74 -8.03 -15.89
CA ALA A 249 35.13 -8.47 -15.90
C ALA A 249 36.13 -7.28 -15.90
N PRO A 250 37.40 -7.48 -15.49
CA PRO A 250 38.46 -6.49 -15.62
C PRO A 250 38.59 -5.94 -17.05
N GLY A 251 38.77 -4.62 -17.19
CA GLY A 251 38.94 -3.96 -18.49
C GLY A 251 37.69 -4.00 -19.37
N ARG A 252 36.50 -4.21 -18.79
CA ARG A 252 35.21 -4.20 -19.50
C ARG A 252 34.26 -3.18 -18.88
N ARG A 253 33.28 -2.76 -19.68
CA ARG A 253 32.12 -1.99 -19.24
C ARG A 253 30.83 -2.79 -19.41
N THR A 254 29.80 -2.40 -18.67
CA THR A 254 28.42 -2.88 -18.88
C THR A 254 27.47 -1.69 -18.99
N LEU A 255 26.38 -1.90 -19.74
CA LEU A 255 25.31 -0.93 -19.93
C LEU A 255 23.99 -1.54 -19.46
N TRP A 256 23.22 -0.78 -18.68
CA TRP A 256 21.81 -1.05 -18.43
C TRP A 256 20.99 -0.07 -19.26
N GLN A 257 20.14 -0.59 -20.14
CA GLN A 257 19.27 0.19 -21.02
C GLN A 257 17.83 0.09 -20.49
N GLY A 258 17.47 0.97 -19.56
CA GLY A 258 16.13 1.00 -18.95
C GLY A 258 15.80 -0.21 -18.08
N ARG A 259 16.78 -0.78 -17.36
CA ARG A 259 16.58 -1.99 -16.55
C ARG A 259 15.57 -1.72 -15.44
N ALA A 260 14.42 -2.36 -15.53
CA ALA A 260 13.29 -2.16 -14.62
C ALA A 260 13.58 -2.58 -13.17
N LEU A 261 13.22 -1.70 -12.22
CA LEU A 261 13.10 -2.00 -10.80
C LEU A 261 11.66 -1.71 -10.34
N CYS A 262 10.87 -2.76 -10.11
CA CYS A 262 9.47 -2.62 -9.68
C CYS A 262 9.37 -2.09 -8.25
N ILE A 263 8.45 -1.15 -8.01
CA ILE A 263 8.14 -0.59 -6.71
C ILE A 263 7.04 -1.46 -6.05
N PRO A 264 7.33 -2.20 -4.96
CA PRO A 264 6.31 -2.99 -4.27
C PRO A 264 5.31 -2.07 -3.52
N PRO A 265 4.16 -2.60 -3.05
CA PRO A 265 3.19 -1.83 -2.27
C PRO A 265 3.81 -1.21 -1.00
N VAL A 266 4.05 0.10 -1.02
CA VAL A 266 4.61 0.88 0.11
C VAL A 266 3.85 2.19 0.28
N GLY A 267 3.85 2.73 1.50
CA GLY A 267 3.28 4.05 1.77
C GLY A 267 4.04 5.18 1.07
N PRO A 268 3.36 6.30 0.73
CA PRO A 268 3.97 7.42 0.04
C PRO A 268 5.06 8.12 0.87
N SER A 269 5.82 9.00 0.22
CA SER A 269 6.75 9.91 0.88
C SER A 269 6.05 10.81 1.89
N ILE A 270 6.67 11.01 3.05
CA ILE A 270 6.24 12.00 4.05
C ILE A 270 7.26 13.14 4.02
N LEU A 271 6.87 14.23 3.34
CA LEU A 271 7.72 15.41 3.12
C LEU A 271 7.41 16.53 4.12
N HIS A 272 6.13 16.75 4.44
CA HIS A 272 5.65 17.95 5.14
C HIS A 272 5.46 17.77 6.66
N CYS A 273 6.39 17.10 7.35
CA CYS A 273 6.31 16.91 8.80
C CYS A 273 7.61 17.32 9.53
N ARG A 274 7.44 18.04 10.66
CA ARG A 274 8.55 18.62 11.45
C ARG A 274 9.31 17.61 12.31
N VAL A 275 8.71 16.46 12.63
CA VAL A 275 9.27 15.48 13.59
C VAL A 275 9.55 14.11 12.96
N LEU A 276 8.98 13.84 11.80
CA LEU A 276 9.14 12.62 11.03
C LEU A 276 9.29 12.99 9.56
N ARG A 277 10.15 12.31 8.83
CA ARG A 277 10.25 12.43 7.36
C ARG A 277 10.49 11.03 6.77
N VAL A 278 9.87 10.73 5.64
CA VAL A 278 10.01 9.45 4.93
C VAL A 278 10.40 9.76 3.49
N ASP A 279 11.69 9.67 3.23
CA ASP A 279 12.29 9.84 1.91
C ASP A 279 12.49 8.48 1.23
N TYR A 280 12.53 8.48 -0.10
CA TYR A 280 13.03 7.35 -0.88
C TYR A 280 14.25 7.77 -1.69
N SER A 281 15.11 6.83 -2.06
CA SER A 281 16.16 7.05 -3.05
C SER A 281 16.53 5.77 -3.79
N LEU A 282 16.90 5.92 -5.06
CA LEU A 282 17.52 4.87 -5.84
C LEU A 282 19.02 4.88 -5.56
N LYS A 283 19.52 3.82 -4.93
CA LYS A 283 20.94 3.62 -4.64
C LYS A 283 21.53 2.64 -5.64
N VAL A 284 22.20 3.17 -6.66
CA VAL A 284 22.97 2.38 -7.62
C VAL A 284 24.39 2.26 -7.08
N CYS A 285 24.90 1.04 -6.93
CA CYS A 285 26.21 0.80 -6.36
C CYS A 285 26.96 -0.34 -7.05
N VAL A 286 28.29 -0.30 -6.97
CA VAL A 286 29.18 -1.32 -7.51
C VAL A 286 29.93 -1.96 -6.34
N ASP A 287 29.74 -3.26 -6.17
CA ASP A 287 30.49 -4.11 -5.24
C ASP A 287 31.89 -4.35 -5.81
N ILE A 288 32.91 -3.85 -5.12
CA ILE A 288 34.33 -3.94 -5.51
C ILE A 288 35.05 -4.88 -4.52
N PRO A 289 35.49 -6.09 -4.92
CA PRO A 289 36.12 -7.04 -4.00
C PRO A 289 37.39 -6.49 -3.32
N GLY A 290 37.34 -6.39 -1.98
CA GLY A 290 38.46 -5.89 -1.18
C GLY A 290 38.58 -4.36 -1.13
N SER A 291 37.52 -3.61 -1.47
CA SER A 291 37.41 -2.16 -1.26
C SER A 291 35.98 -1.78 -0.82
N SER A 292 35.77 -0.56 -0.31
CA SER A 292 34.40 -0.04 -0.10
C SER A 292 33.64 0.10 -1.42
N LYS A 293 32.31 -0.03 -1.39
CA LYS A 293 31.45 0.09 -2.57
C LYS A 293 31.57 1.48 -3.20
N LEU A 294 31.48 1.55 -4.53
CA LEU A 294 31.14 2.80 -5.23
C LEU A 294 29.61 2.98 -5.14
N LEU A 295 29.13 4.16 -4.74
CA LEU A 295 27.71 4.43 -4.53
C LEU A 295 27.33 5.76 -5.20
N LEU A 296 26.26 5.70 -5.99
CA LEU A 296 25.51 6.84 -6.52
C LEU A 296 24.08 6.77 -5.96
N GLU A 297 23.54 7.90 -5.54
CA GLU A 297 22.22 8.01 -4.92
C GLU A 297 21.41 9.08 -5.65
N LEU A 298 20.26 8.68 -6.19
CA LEU A 298 19.30 9.56 -6.86
C LEU A 298 18.04 9.65 -5.96
N PRO A 299 17.70 10.81 -5.38
CA PRO A 299 16.54 10.97 -4.50
C PRO A 299 15.22 10.73 -5.24
N LEU A 300 14.25 10.10 -4.58
CA LEU A 300 12.95 9.76 -5.16
C LEU A 300 11.79 10.27 -4.29
N VAL A 301 10.65 10.46 -4.93
CA VAL A 301 9.36 10.70 -4.26
C VAL A 301 8.40 9.60 -4.68
N ILE A 302 7.77 8.94 -3.71
CA ILE A 302 6.66 8.02 -3.97
C ILE A 302 5.36 8.76 -3.67
N GLY A 303 4.59 9.07 -4.71
CA GLY A 303 3.31 9.77 -4.60
C GLY A 303 2.12 8.83 -4.49
N THR A 304 0.92 9.41 -4.54
CA THR A 304 -0.37 8.70 -4.46
C THR A 304 -1.25 8.92 -5.68
N ILE A 305 -0.98 9.98 -6.45
CA ILE A 305 -1.66 10.26 -7.72
C ILE A 305 -0.69 9.79 -8.83
N PRO A 306 -1.12 8.91 -9.76
CA PRO A 306 -0.26 8.39 -10.81
C PRO A 306 0.09 9.44 -11.86
N LEU A 307 1.06 9.11 -12.72
CA LEU A 307 1.41 9.92 -13.88
C LEU A 307 0.23 9.91 -14.87
N HIS A 308 -0.25 11.07 -15.28
CA HIS A 308 -1.28 11.16 -16.32
C HIS A 308 -0.63 10.85 -17.68
N PRO A 309 -1.12 9.87 -18.46
CA PRO A 309 -0.53 9.52 -19.76
C PRO A 309 -0.67 10.65 -20.80
N PHE A 310 -1.62 11.57 -20.61
CA PHE A 310 -1.85 12.73 -21.47
C PHE A 310 -0.89 13.91 -21.21
N GLY A 311 0.39 13.60 -21.02
CA GLY A 311 1.47 14.59 -20.82
C GLY A 311 1.94 15.28 -22.10
N SER A 312 1.05 15.52 -23.08
CA SER A 312 1.41 16.13 -24.36
C SER A 312 0.29 16.98 -24.96
N ARG A 313 0.59 18.29 -25.08
CA ARG A 313 -0.19 19.38 -25.71
C ARG A 313 -1.42 19.89 -24.94
N SER A 314 -1.21 21.05 -24.31
CA SER A 314 -2.21 22.14 -24.15
C SER A 314 -3.60 21.77 -23.63
N SER A 315 -3.74 21.64 -22.31
CA SER A 315 -5.03 21.58 -21.62
C SER A 315 -5.68 22.97 -21.49
N SER A 316 -6.22 23.51 -22.58
CA SER A 316 -7.21 24.60 -22.52
C SER A 316 -8.57 24.07 -22.06
N VAL A 317 -9.42 24.96 -21.53
CA VAL A 317 -10.66 24.59 -20.84
C VAL A 317 -11.68 23.88 -21.73
N GLY A 318 -12.21 22.73 -21.27
CA GLY A 318 -13.52 22.21 -21.67
C GLY A 318 -13.50 20.94 -22.54
N SER A 319 -13.80 19.78 -21.94
CA SER A 319 -14.29 18.56 -22.62
C SER A 319 -14.85 17.53 -21.63
N GLN A 320 -16.02 17.82 -21.03
CA GLN A 320 -16.84 16.79 -20.38
C GLN A 320 -17.66 16.03 -21.44
N ALA A 321 -17.00 15.24 -22.30
CA ALA A 321 -17.66 14.59 -23.44
C ALA A 321 -17.05 13.24 -23.89
N SER A 322 -15.76 12.98 -23.65
CA SER A 322 -15.05 11.85 -24.28
C SER A 322 -15.07 10.53 -23.50
N PHE A 323 -15.51 10.51 -22.24
CA PHE A 323 -15.44 9.34 -21.36
C PHE A 323 -16.54 8.27 -21.57
N LEU A 324 -17.39 8.42 -22.60
CA LEU A 324 -18.50 7.51 -22.90
C LEU A 324 -18.38 6.80 -24.28
N LEU A 325 -17.20 6.79 -24.90
CA LEU A 325 -16.99 6.16 -26.21
C LEU A 325 -16.01 4.97 -26.21
N ASP A 326 -15.22 4.79 -25.15
CA ASP A 326 -14.12 3.79 -25.11
C ASP A 326 -14.52 2.46 -24.39
N TRP A 327 -15.82 2.14 -24.35
CA TRP A 327 -16.33 0.85 -23.84
C TRP A 327 -17.30 0.15 -24.81
N GLY A 328 -17.20 0.43 -26.11
CA GLY A 328 -17.82 -0.38 -27.18
C GLY A 328 -19.34 -0.45 -27.24
N LEU A 329 -20.07 0.35 -26.46
CA LEU A 329 -21.53 0.42 -26.44
C LEU A 329 -21.99 1.80 -26.92
N GLY A 330 -22.25 1.94 -28.23
CA GLY A 330 -22.52 3.27 -28.82
C GLY A 330 -22.93 3.31 -30.29
N THR A 331 -23.41 2.22 -30.90
CA THR A 331 -24.15 2.31 -32.17
C THR A 331 -25.58 2.78 -31.91
N LEU A 332 -26.07 3.70 -32.74
CA LEU A 332 -27.47 4.16 -32.68
C LEU A 332 -28.45 3.03 -33.05
N PRO A 333 -29.71 3.09 -32.58
CA PRO A 333 -30.67 2.02 -32.82
C PRO A 333 -31.14 2.00 -34.27
N GLU A 334 -30.66 1.03 -35.04
CA GLU A 334 -31.21 0.68 -36.34
C GLU A 334 -32.40 -0.28 -36.15
N GLN A 335 -33.45 -0.09 -36.95
CA GLN A 335 -34.75 -0.74 -36.72
C GLN A 335 -34.70 -2.23 -37.14
N PRO A 336 -35.12 -3.18 -36.30
CA PRO A 336 -35.15 -4.59 -36.68
C PRO A 336 -36.18 -4.85 -37.78
N GLU A 337 -35.72 -5.26 -38.96
CA GLU A 337 -36.56 -5.86 -39.99
C GLU A 337 -36.82 -7.34 -39.63
N ALA A 338 -38.03 -7.83 -39.91
CA ALA A 338 -38.42 -9.17 -39.49
C ALA A 338 -37.79 -10.25 -40.39
N PRO A 339 -37.27 -11.37 -39.83
CA PRO A 339 -36.76 -12.48 -40.63
C PRO A 339 -37.92 -13.15 -41.40
N PRO A 340 -37.67 -13.67 -42.62
CA PRO A 340 -38.69 -14.38 -43.40
C PRO A 340 -39.09 -15.71 -42.73
N GLU A 341 -40.32 -16.16 -43.00
CA GLU A 341 -40.83 -17.45 -42.51
C GLU A 341 -40.03 -18.63 -43.08
N TYR A 342 -39.76 -19.62 -42.24
CA TYR A 342 -39.00 -20.81 -42.61
C TYR A 342 -39.95 -21.95 -43.00
N ALA A 343 -40.14 -22.16 -44.30
CA ALA A 343 -40.97 -23.23 -44.84
C ALA A 343 -40.16 -24.16 -45.76
N ASP A 344 -40.39 -25.46 -45.54
CA ASP A 344 -40.21 -26.61 -46.44
C ASP A 344 -38.82 -27.11 -46.90
N VAL A 345 -38.50 -28.30 -46.34
CA VAL A 345 -38.10 -29.54 -47.05
C VAL A 345 -36.67 -29.69 -47.61
N VAL A 346 -35.85 -30.40 -46.82
CA VAL A 346 -35.12 -31.66 -47.13
C VAL A 346 -34.52 -31.89 -48.54
N THR A 347 -33.20 -32.14 -48.59
CA THR A 347 -32.61 -33.38 -49.15
C THR A 347 -31.20 -33.66 -48.56
N GLU A 348 -30.73 -34.91 -48.69
CA GLU A 348 -29.43 -35.40 -48.22
C GLU A 348 -28.35 -35.39 -49.34
N GLU A 349 -27.15 -35.93 -49.06
CA GLU A 349 -25.98 -36.08 -49.96
C GLU A 349 -25.26 -34.74 -50.28
N GLU A 350 -23.93 -34.61 -50.41
CA GLU A 350 -22.76 -35.52 -50.43
C GLU A 350 -21.76 -35.04 -49.33
N ALA A 351 -21.06 -35.85 -48.52
CA ALA A 351 -20.13 -36.96 -48.78
C ALA A 351 -18.71 -36.53 -49.27
N ALA A 352 -17.69 -36.69 -48.41
CA ALA A 352 -16.26 -36.34 -48.59
C ALA A 352 -15.96 -34.82 -48.72
N VAL A 353 -14.77 -34.30 -48.37
CA VAL A 353 -13.44 -34.91 -48.14
C VAL A 353 -12.89 -34.52 -46.75
N ALA A 354 -12.47 -35.51 -45.95
CA ALA A 354 -11.90 -35.30 -44.61
C ALA A 354 -10.65 -36.16 -44.35
N THR A 355 -9.63 -35.99 -45.20
CA THR A 355 -8.29 -36.58 -45.05
C THR A 355 -7.30 -35.51 -45.52
N ILE A 356 -6.31 -35.07 -44.73
CA ILE A 356 -4.98 -35.70 -44.67
C ILE A 356 -4.17 -35.20 -43.46
N GLN A 357 -3.47 -36.13 -42.80
CA GLN A 357 -2.30 -35.98 -41.91
C GLN A 357 -2.38 -35.04 -40.69
N SER A 358 -2.70 -35.66 -39.55
CA SER A 358 -2.00 -35.40 -38.28
C SER A 358 -0.60 -36.05 -38.27
N SER A 359 0.37 -35.46 -37.54
CA SER A 359 1.24 -36.20 -36.59
C SER A 359 2.27 -35.29 -35.90
N PHE A 360 2.21 -35.20 -34.56
CA PHE A 360 3.32 -34.76 -33.71
C PHE A 360 4.01 -35.98 -33.07
N PRO A 361 5.34 -36.00 -32.90
CA PRO A 361 6.02 -36.96 -32.03
C PRO A 361 5.78 -36.67 -30.54
N LEU A 362 5.79 -37.71 -29.70
CA LEU A 362 5.54 -37.64 -28.25
C LEU A 362 6.81 -37.58 -27.39
N LEU A 363 6.63 -37.24 -26.11
CA LEU A 363 7.62 -37.27 -25.03
C LEU A 363 7.81 -38.69 -24.46
N CYS A 364 8.90 -38.90 -23.71
CA CYS A 364 9.02 -39.93 -22.67
C CYS A 364 9.65 -39.35 -21.39
N ASP A 365 9.21 -39.82 -20.23
CA ASP A 365 9.57 -39.33 -18.90
C ASP A 365 10.77 -40.03 -18.26
N ALA A 366 11.38 -39.37 -17.24
CA ALA A 366 11.62 -39.97 -15.92
C ALA A 366 12.04 -38.93 -14.85
N LEU A 367 11.15 -38.73 -13.86
CA LEU A 367 11.37 -38.67 -12.38
C LEU A 367 12.84 -38.48 -11.88
N THR A 368 13.19 -37.67 -10.86
CA THR A 368 12.47 -36.97 -9.75
C THR A 368 13.48 -35.99 -9.07
N SER A 369 13.24 -35.17 -8.01
CA SER A 369 12.10 -34.79 -7.14
C SER A 369 12.50 -33.55 -6.29
N LEU A 370 11.53 -32.77 -5.77
CA LEU A 370 11.65 -31.73 -4.72
C LEU A 370 12.51 -30.48 -5.08
N GLU A 371 12.22 -29.27 -4.60
CA GLU A 371 11.05 -28.69 -3.90
C GLU A 371 11.04 -27.17 -4.16
N GLY A 372 9.88 -26.51 -4.31
CA GLY A 372 9.83 -25.08 -4.63
C GLY A 372 8.48 -24.40 -4.38
N PRO A 373 8.44 -23.17 -3.81
CA PRO A 373 7.19 -22.54 -3.41
C PRO A 373 6.45 -21.83 -4.56
N TYR A 374 5.39 -22.49 -5.04
CA TYR A 374 4.12 -21.94 -5.51
C TYR A 374 4.12 -20.61 -6.31
N PHE A 375 3.95 -20.73 -7.62
CA PHE A 375 3.22 -19.73 -8.42
C PHE A 375 1.80 -20.22 -8.68
N THR A 376 0.80 -19.35 -8.56
CA THR A 376 -0.60 -19.66 -8.91
C THR A 376 -0.79 -19.64 -10.43
N TYR A 377 -0.98 -20.81 -11.03
CA TYR A 377 -1.31 -20.95 -12.43
C TYR A 377 -2.79 -20.60 -12.66
N LEU A 378 -3.08 -19.61 -13.49
CA LEU A 378 -4.45 -19.31 -13.92
C LEU A 378 -4.85 -20.34 -14.99
N GLN A 379 -5.67 -21.31 -14.59
CA GLN A 379 -6.12 -22.39 -15.47
C GLN A 379 -7.20 -21.88 -16.44
N GLU A 380 -7.02 -22.14 -17.74
CA GLU A 380 -7.98 -21.75 -18.77
C GLU A 380 -9.32 -22.49 -18.61
N CYS A 381 -10.38 -21.76 -18.26
CA CYS A 381 -11.73 -22.32 -18.20
C CYS A 381 -12.29 -22.59 -19.60
N ARG A 382 -12.00 -23.77 -20.17
CA ARG A 382 -12.78 -24.29 -21.30
C ARG A 382 -14.19 -24.62 -20.81
N PHE A 383 -15.19 -23.94 -21.35
CA PHE A 383 -16.60 -24.21 -21.09
C PHE A 383 -16.99 -25.57 -21.71
N HIS A 384 -16.97 -26.61 -20.90
CA HIS A 384 -17.71 -27.84 -21.20
C HIS A 384 -19.19 -27.63 -20.86
N PRO A 385 -20.14 -28.14 -21.67
CA PRO A 385 -21.55 -28.16 -21.28
C PRO A 385 -21.74 -29.05 -20.04
N PRO A 386 -22.74 -28.76 -19.19
CA PRO A 386 -23.04 -29.62 -18.05
C PRO A 386 -23.46 -31.03 -18.52
N PRO A 387 -23.17 -32.09 -17.74
CA PRO A 387 -23.58 -33.44 -18.09
C PRO A 387 -25.10 -33.57 -18.11
N LEU A 388 -25.60 -34.48 -18.96
CA LEU A 388 -27.02 -34.84 -19.01
C LEU A 388 -27.47 -35.48 -17.68
N TYR A 389 -28.72 -35.21 -17.31
CA TYR A 389 -29.31 -35.68 -16.06
C TYR A 389 -29.58 -37.19 -16.10
N SER A 390 -29.17 -37.92 -15.06
CA SER A 390 -29.42 -39.35 -14.88
C SER A 390 -30.15 -39.60 -13.56
N GLU A 391 -31.28 -40.31 -13.59
CA GLU A 391 -32.14 -40.53 -12.42
C GLU A 391 -31.69 -41.68 -11.48
N GLU A 392 -30.46 -42.19 -11.64
CA GLU A 392 -29.91 -43.26 -10.80
C GLU A 392 -28.99 -42.70 -9.70
N ASP A 393 -29.34 -42.96 -8.43
CA ASP A 393 -28.52 -42.61 -7.26
C ASP A 393 -27.27 -43.52 -7.19
N PRO A 394 -26.04 -42.97 -7.25
CA PRO A 394 -24.82 -43.75 -7.22
C PRO A 394 -24.48 -44.38 -5.84
N ASN A 395 -25.30 -44.21 -4.80
CA ASN A 395 -25.04 -44.77 -3.47
C ASN A 395 -26.27 -45.40 -2.76
N PRO A 396 -26.86 -46.48 -3.31
CA PRO A 396 -28.01 -47.16 -2.72
C PRO A 396 -27.70 -47.76 -1.34
N THR A 397 -28.36 -47.27 -0.29
CA THR A 397 -28.05 -47.64 1.10
C THR A 397 -28.59 -49.03 1.51
N SER A 398 -27.75 -50.05 1.36
CA SER A 398 -28.05 -51.43 1.73
C SER A 398 -28.11 -51.65 3.26
N ARG A 399 -29.33 -51.67 3.82
CA ARG A 399 -29.59 -52.12 5.19
C ARG A 399 -30.08 -53.59 5.22
N PRO A 400 -29.32 -54.55 5.77
CA PRO A 400 -29.87 -55.85 6.11
C PRO A 400 -30.87 -55.75 7.28
N ARG A 401 -31.87 -56.63 7.29
CA ARG A 401 -32.82 -56.83 8.39
C ARG A 401 -32.54 -58.17 9.10
N CYS A 402 -33.19 -58.35 10.25
CA CYS A 402 -33.38 -59.61 10.99
C CYS A 402 -32.17 -60.12 11.80
N MET A 403 -32.35 -60.84 12.92
CA MET A 403 -33.47 -60.88 13.90
C MET A 403 -32.97 -61.57 15.20
N THR A 404 -33.73 -61.38 16.30
CA THR A 404 -33.86 -62.27 17.48
C THR A 404 -32.63 -62.98 18.06
N CYS A 405 -32.28 -62.59 19.29
CA CYS A 405 -32.55 -63.41 20.47
C CYS A 405 -32.87 -62.50 21.67
#